data_AF-A0A4S0I2Z4-F1
#
_entry.id   AF-A0A4S0I2Z4-F1
#
_cell.length_a   1.000
_cell.length_b   1.000
_cell.length_c   1.000
_cell.angle_alpha   90.00
_cell.angle_beta   90.00
_cell.angle_gamma   90.00
#
_symmetry.space_group_name_H-M   'P 1'
#
loop_
_entity.id
_entity.type
_entity.pdbx_description
1 polymer ?
#
loop_
_entity_poly.entity_id
_entity_poly.type
_entity_poly.pdbx_seq_one_letter_code
_entity_poly.pdbx_strand_id
1 'polypeptide(L)'
;AALRDFVMRGQRLTARLEAFRKPVIAAVNGLAFGGGCEITEAVPLAVASDRALFAKPEIKLAMPPTFGGTQRLPRLAGRKRALELLLTGETFS
;
A
#
# COMPACT_ATOMS: atom_id res chain seq x y z
N ALA A 1 -5.59 22.76 0.79
CA ALA A 1 -6.76 22.13 0.15
C ALA A 1 -6.33 20.93 -0.71
N ALA A 2 -5.56 21.15 -1.79
CA ALA A 2 -5.20 20.11 -2.76
C ALA A 2 -4.56 18.82 -2.16
N LEU A 3 -3.59 18.94 -1.25
CA LEU A 3 -2.97 17.77 -0.61
C LEU A 3 -3.99 16.94 0.19
N ARG A 4 -4.83 17.61 0.99
CA ARG A 4 -5.89 16.94 1.76
C ARG A 4 -6.83 16.21 0.82
N ASP A 5 -7.25 16.84 -0.27
CA ASP A 5 -8.17 16.24 -1.23
C ASP A 5 -7.54 15.02 -1.92
N PHE A 6 -6.25 15.09 -2.26
CA PHE A 6 -5.51 13.96 -2.80
C PHE A 6 -5.47 12.78 -1.83
N VAL A 7 -5.09 13.02 -0.56
CA VAL A 7 -5.04 11.98 0.48
C VAL A 7 -6.42 11.38 0.72
N MET A 8 -7.46 12.20 0.84
CA MET A 8 -8.83 11.74 1.07
C MET A 8 -9.36 10.91 -0.10
N ARG A 9 -9.01 11.24 -1.35
CA ARG A 9 -9.37 10.42 -2.52
C ARG A 9 -8.70 9.05 -2.46
N GLY A 10 -7.41 8.98 -2.11
CA GLY A 10 -6.69 7.72 -1.97
C GLY A 10 -7.23 6.84 -0.84
N GLN A 11 -7.52 7.42 0.32
CA GLN A 11 -8.17 6.71 1.43
C GLN A 11 -9.56 6.21 1.05
N ARG A 12 -10.35 7.03 0.33
CA ARG A 12 -11.68 6.61 -0.15
C ARG A 12 -11.59 5.48 -1.18
N LEU A 13 -10.56 5.48 -2.04
CA LEU A 13 -10.31 4.40 -2.98
C LEU A 13 -10.04 3.08 -2.23
N THR A 14 -9.08 3.07 -1.30
CA THR A 14 -8.72 1.84 -0.57
C THR A 14 -9.86 1.36 0.32
N ALA A 15 -10.58 2.27 1.00
CA ALA A 15 -11.76 1.91 1.80
C ALA A 15 -12.88 1.28 0.94
N ARG A 16 -13.05 1.72 -0.31
CA ARG A 16 -14.03 1.12 -1.23
C ARG A 16 -13.64 -0.28 -1.67
N LEU A 17 -12.34 -0.58 -1.79
CA LEU A 17 -11.85 -1.92 -2.08
C LEU A 17 -12.10 -2.87 -0.90
N GLU A 18 -11.78 -2.42 0.31
CA GLU A 18 -11.98 -3.17 1.55
C GLU A 18 -13.46 -3.49 1.82
N ALA A 19 -14.35 -2.50 1.61
CA ALA A 19 -15.78 -2.64 1.84
C ALA A 19 -16.55 -3.23 0.64
N PHE A 20 -15.86 -3.66 -0.43
CA PHE A 20 -16.53 -4.17 -1.61
C PHE A 20 -17.26 -5.48 -1.30
N ARG A 21 -18.48 -5.64 -1.82
CA ARG A 21 -19.36 -6.78 -1.50
C ARG A 21 -18.89 -8.13 -2.07
N LYS A 22 -17.88 -8.12 -2.93
CA LYS A 22 -17.27 -9.32 -3.51
C LYS A 22 -15.76 -9.28 -3.26
N PRO A 23 -15.09 -10.44 -3.20
CA PRO A 23 -13.63 -10.45 -3.13
C PRO A 23 -13.01 -9.71 -4.32
N VAL A 24 -12.11 -8.77 -4.03
CA VAL A 24 -11.26 -8.12 -5.05
C VAL A 24 -9.90 -8.81 -5.02
N ILE A 25 -9.36 -9.14 -6.18
CA ILE A 25 -8.04 -9.77 -6.29
C ILE A 25 -7.11 -8.80 -7.03
N ALA A 26 -5.98 -8.46 -6.44
CA ALA A 26 -4.94 -7.68 -7.10
C ALA A 26 -3.97 -8.63 -7.83
N ALA A 27 -3.88 -8.53 -9.15
CA ALA A 27 -2.85 -9.20 -9.94
C ALA A 27 -1.69 -8.21 -10.18
N VAL A 28 -0.58 -8.39 -9.47
CA VAL A 28 0.58 -7.49 -9.51
C VAL A 28 1.64 -8.07 -10.43
N ASN A 29 1.85 -7.41 -11.57
CA ASN A 29 2.72 -7.89 -12.65
C ASN A 29 3.95 -7.00 -12.90
N GLY A 30 4.43 -6.32 -11.85
CA GLY A 30 5.52 -5.36 -11.94
C GLY A 30 5.60 -4.47 -10.70
N LEU A 31 5.99 -3.20 -10.88
CA LEU A 31 6.17 -2.26 -9.78
C LEU A 31 4.82 -1.90 -9.12
N ALA A 32 4.75 -2.05 -7.80
CA ALA A 32 3.67 -1.57 -6.96
C ALA A 32 4.27 -0.74 -5.81
N PHE A 33 4.54 0.54 -6.04
CA PHE A 33 5.21 1.41 -5.06
C PHE A 33 4.22 2.39 -4.43
N GLY A 34 4.45 2.72 -3.16
CA GLY A 34 3.65 3.68 -2.40
C GLY A 34 2.16 3.37 -2.45
N GLY A 35 1.38 4.25 -3.07
CA GLY A 35 -0.07 4.04 -3.28
C GLY A 35 -0.42 2.72 -3.98
N GLY A 36 0.46 2.19 -4.85
CA GLY A 36 0.28 0.86 -5.46
C GLY A 36 0.37 -0.29 -4.44
N CYS A 37 1.31 -0.21 -3.50
CA CYS A 37 1.33 -1.10 -2.33
C CYS A 37 0.07 -0.91 -1.49
N GLU A 38 -0.35 0.33 -1.23
CA GLU A 38 -1.51 0.59 -0.37
C GLU A 38 -2.83 0.10 -0.98
N ILE A 39 -2.95 0.05 -2.31
CA ILE A 39 -4.05 -0.61 -3.03
C ILE A 39 -3.95 -2.14 -2.89
N THR A 40 -2.75 -2.70 -3.04
CA THR A 40 -2.50 -4.15 -2.90
C THR A 40 -2.82 -4.63 -1.48
N GLU A 41 -2.48 -3.83 -0.47
CA GLU A 41 -2.79 -4.11 0.95
C GLU A 41 -4.28 -3.99 1.28
N ALA A 42 -5.05 -3.27 0.47
CA ALA A 42 -6.48 -3.01 0.71
C ALA A 42 -7.39 -4.10 0.13
N VAL A 43 -6.85 -5.06 -0.64
CA VAL A 43 -7.63 -6.16 -1.21
C VAL A 43 -7.44 -7.46 -0.39
N PRO A 44 -8.44 -8.35 -0.36
CA PRO A 44 -8.33 -9.63 0.35
C PRO A 44 -7.21 -10.56 -0.12
N LEU A 45 -6.89 -10.55 -1.41
CA LEU A 45 -5.86 -11.41 -2.01
C LEU A 45 -5.06 -10.63 -3.05
N ALA A 46 -3.74 -10.71 -2.95
CA ALA A 46 -2.81 -10.26 -3.97
C ALA A 46 -2.06 -11.46 -4.54
N VAL A 47 -2.01 -11.55 -5.87
CA VAL A 47 -1.20 -12.52 -6.62
C VAL A 47 -0.10 -11.73 -7.32
N ALA A 48 1.14 -11.95 -6.89
CA ALA A 48 2.31 -11.27 -7.43
C ALA A 48 3.04 -12.18 -8.42
N SER A 49 3.41 -11.64 -9.58
CA SER A 49 4.36 -12.30 -10.48
C SER A 49 5.75 -12.32 -9.87
N ASP A 50 6.63 -13.23 -10.31
CA ASP A 50 8.04 -13.29 -9.87
C ASP A 50 8.85 -12.00 -10.14
N ARG A 51 8.35 -11.14 -11.05
CA ARG A 51 8.94 -9.83 -11.36
C ARG A 51 8.29 -8.66 -10.62
N ALA A 52 7.35 -8.93 -9.73
CA ALA A 52 6.71 -7.89 -8.95
C ALA A 52 7.68 -7.32 -7.92
N LEU A 53 7.67 -6.00 -7.77
CA LEU A 53 8.47 -5.31 -6.76
C LEU A 53 7.60 -4.31 -6.03
N PHE A 54 7.74 -4.30 -4.72
CA PHE A 54 6.97 -3.51 -3.79
C PHE A 54 7.90 -2.56 -3.03
N ALA A 55 7.43 -1.37 -2.68
CA ALA A 55 8.17 -0.46 -1.82
C ALA A 55 7.24 0.54 -1.14
N LYS A 56 7.67 1.06 0.03
CA LYS A 56 7.09 2.24 0.67
C LYS A 56 8.07 3.41 0.64
N PRO A 57 8.34 3.99 -0.55
CA PRO A 57 9.37 5.01 -0.73
C PRO A 57 8.94 6.40 -0.26
N GLU A 58 7.74 6.58 0.29
CA GLU A 58 7.20 7.89 0.69
C GLU A 58 8.13 8.63 1.66
N ILE A 59 8.88 7.90 2.49
CA ILE A 59 9.86 8.49 3.41
C ILE A 59 10.98 9.25 2.69
N LYS A 60 11.35 8.83 1.47
CA LYS A 60 12.32 9.53 0.61
C LYS A 60 11.79 10.88 0.11
N LEU A 61 10.48 11.09 0.18
CA LEU A 61 9.78 12.33 -0.12
C LEU A 61 9.40 13.11 1.15
N ALA A 62 9.94 12.71 2.32
CA ALA A 62 9.57 13.24 3.63
C ALA A 62 8.05 13.14 3.93
N MET A 63 7.40 12.07 3.46
CA MET A 63 5.97 11.83 3.66
C MET A 63 5.71 10.41 4.21
N PRO A 64 4.70 10.20 5.05
CA PRO A 64 4.24 8.85 5.35
C PRO A 64 3.39 8.26 4.20
N PRO A 65 3.14 6.95 4.15
CA PRO A 65 2.07 6.39 3.32
C PRO A 65 0.72 6.96 3.76
N THR A 66 -0.06 7.48 2.81
CA THR A 66 -1.25 8.30 3.12
C THR A 66 -2.57 7.62 2.81
N PHE A 67 -2.58 6.52 2.05
CA PHE A 67 -3.81 5.82 1.67
C PHE A 67 -4.18 4.68 2.61
N GLY A 68 -3.47 4.56 3.74
CA GLY A 68 -3.72 3.62 4.84
C GLY A 68 -2.58 2.64 5.12
N GLY A 69 -1.42 2.79 4.46
CA GLY A 69 -0.29 1.89 4.55
C GLY A 69 0.38 1.85 5.93
N THR A 70 0.31 2.93 6.71
CA THR A 70 0.75 2.92 8.12
C THR A 70 -0.12 2.04 9.02
N GLN A 71 -1.30 1.67 8.53
CA GLN A 71 -2.30 0.88 9.25
C GLN A 71 -2.33 -0.55 8.73
N ARG A 72 -2.38 -0.75 7.41
CA ARG A 72 -2.52 -2.09 6.80
C ARG A 72 -1.23 -2.90 6.85
N LEU A 73 -0.11 -2.31 6.46
CA LEU A 73 1.15 -3.05 6.39
C LEU A 73 1.57 -3.65 7.75
N PRO A 74 1.46 -2.96 8.90
CA PRO A 74 1.73 -3.57 10.21
C PRO A 74 0.78 -4.73 10.58
N ARG A 75 -0.46 -4.73 10.09
CA ARG A 75 -1.42 -5.83 10.32
C ARG A 75 -1.14 -7.04 9.43
N LEU A 76 -0.62 -6.81 8.22
CA LEU A 76 -0.33 -7.86 7.24
C LEU A 76 1.06 -8.48 7.45
N ALA A 77 2.09 -7.67 7.63
CA ALA A 77 3.49 -8.12 7.72
C ALA A 77 4.02 -8.18 9.16
N GLY A 78 3.22 -7.77 10.14
CA GLY A 78 3.66 -7.58 11.53
C GLY A 78 4.43 -6.27 11.73
N ARG A 79 4.42 -5.76 12.97
CA ARG A 79 4.90 -4.40 13.29
C ARG A 79 6.38 -4.16 12.95
N LYS A 80 7.28 -5.08 13.29
CA LYS A 80 8.73 -4.89 13.09
C LYS A 80 9.09 -4.82 11.60
N ARG A 81 8.63 -5.80 10.81
CA ARG A 81 8.87 -5.83 9.37
C ARG A 81 8.22 -4.64 8.67
N ALA A 82 6.99 -4.27 9.06
CA ALA A 82 6.35 -3.09 8.50
C ALA A 82 7.14 -1.81 8.80
N LEU A 83 7.62 -1.60 10.04
CA LEU A 83 8.43 -0.44 10.38
C LEU A 83 9.75 -0.41 9.61
N GLU A 84 10.42 -1.54 9.45
CA GLU A 84 11.61 -1.63 8.59
C GLU A 84 11.29 -1.12 7.17
N LEU A 85 10.30 -1.71 6.50
CA LEU A 85 9.92 -1.32 5.13
C LEU A 85 9.47 0.15 5.02
N LEU A 86 8.76 0.67 6.02
CA LEU A 86 8.28 2.05 6.06
C LEU A 86 9.39 3.06 6.34
N LEU A 87 10.35 2.72 7.20
CA LEU A 87 11.42 3.62 7.64
C LEU A 87 12.66 3.57 6.75
N THR A 88 12.89 2.48 6.03
CA THR A 88 13.98 2.40 5.03
C THR A 88 13.50 2.79 3.64
N GLY A 89 12.22 2.52 3.32
CA GLY A 89 11.67 2.68 1.99
C GLY A 89 12.38 1.81 0.94
N GLU A 90 12.94 0.68 1.38
CA GLU A 90 13.58 -0.31 0.53
C GLU A 90 12.56 -1.13 -0.27
N THR A 91 13.02 -1.66 -1.38
CA THR A 91 12.24 -2.55 -2.23
C THR A 91 12.19 -3.95 -1.63
N PHE A 92 11.05 -4.61 -1.75
CA PHE A 92 10.83 -6.02 -1.40
C PHE A 92 10.01 -6.74 -2.46
N SER A 93 10.06 -8.06 -2.47
CA SER A 93 9.28 -8.96 -3.33
C SER A 93 8.53 -9.98 -2.48
#